data_AF-A0A917S3C3-F1
#
_entry.id   AF-A0A917S3C3-F1
#
_cell.length_a   1.000
_cell.length_b   1.000
_cell.length_c   1.000
_cell.angle_alpha   90.00
_cell.angle_beta   90.00
_cell.angle_gamma   90.00
#
_symmetry.space_group_name_H-M   'P 1'
#
loop_
_entity.id
_entity.type
_entity.pdbx_description
1 polymer ?
#
loop_
_entity_poly.entity_id
_entity_poly.type
_entity_poly.pdbx_seq_one_letter_code
_entity_poly.pdbx_strand_id
1 'polypeptide(L)'
;MGSGIKESNSEIGRIDYLRNKFGKLSSEELHQRINTPKLRRMLEDYSPSKKATEWQGEDPYFGIDAYTDKIYPKGSVLYAGEPFPTGYFTTKEALDNVGVDAHKVFEGLQVKPYWGKGMFNAIFRDKMVGYELKVDITGANGIAKNNTQFWRGRLEQIFMPDLKELIHNKYLKRLSGTEIKLTNTEMPFSEYKKIIEKIKALGGKGF
;
A
#
# COMPACT_ATOMS: atom_id res chain seq x y z
N MET A 1 11.68 21.59 -38.01
CA MET A 1 11.82 20.41 -37.12
C MET A 1 12.26 20.92 -35.76
N GLY A 2 11.48 20.64 -34.71
CA GLY A 2 11.74 21.12 -33.36
C GLY A 2 10.64 20.63 -32.43
N SER A 3 10.63 19.33 -32.15
CA SER A 3 9.73 18.71 -31.19
C SER A 3 10.17 19.07 -29.77
N GLY A 4 9.49 20.06 -29.18
CA GLY A 4 9.57 20.35 -27.75
C GLY A 4 8.97 19.20 -26.95
N ILE A 5 9.74 18.73 -25.97
CA ILE A 5 9.33 17.78 -24.93
C ILE A 5 8.18 18.42 -24.14
N LYS A 6 7.00 17.79 -24.16
CA LYS A 6 5.91 18.13 -23.24
C LYS A 6 6.20 17.48 -21.89
N GLU A 7 6.73 18.24 -20.95
CA GLU A 7 6.70 17.88 -19.54
C GLU A 7 5.24 17.87 -19.03
N SER A 8 4.87 16.78 -18.35
CA SER A 8 3.52 16.52 -17.84
C SER A 8 3.22 17.36 -16.61
N ASN A 9 2.69 18.57 -16.82
CA ASN A 9 2.29 19.54 -15.79
C ASN A 9 0.98 19.20 -15.02
N SER A 10 0.45 17.97 -15.07
CA SER A 10 -0.90 17.68 -14.53
C SER A 10 -0.96 17.21 -13.07
N GLU A 11 0.12 16.67 -12.51
CA GLU A 11 0.12 16.10 -11.14
C GLU A 11 0.51 17.10 -10.06
N ILE A 12 1.51 17.95 -10.34
CA ILE A 12 1.98 19.02 -9.43
C ILE A 12 0.84 20.03 -9.17
N GLY A 13 0.10 20.41 -10.22
CA GLY A 13 -1.07 21.28 -10.08
C GLY A 13 -2.21 20.69 -9.24
N ARG A 14 -2.33 19.35 -9.18
CA ARG A 14 -3.43 18.67 -8.46
C ARG A 14 -3.17 18.60 -6.96
N ILE A 15 -1.95 18.26 -6.53
CA ILE A 15 -1.59 18.24 -5.10
C ILE A 15 -1.61 19.65 -4.52
N ASP A 16 -1.09 20.65 -5.26
CA ASP A 16 -1.12 22.03 -4.81
C ASP A 16 -2.55 22.60 -4.78
N TYR A 17 -3.40 22.22 -5.73
CA TYR A 17 -4.83 22.52 -5.68
C TYR A 17 -5.51 21.89 -4.45
N LEU A 18 -5.20 20.63 -4.12
CA LEU A 18 -5.78 19.95 -2.96
C LEU A 18 -5.31 20.58 -1.63
N ARG A 19 -4.00 20.87 -1.52
CA ARG A 19 -3.43 21.56 -0.34
C ARG A 19 -3.99 22.96 -0.14
N ASN A 20 -4.05 23.78 -1.20
CA ASN A 20 -4.61 25.13 -1.11
C ASN A 20 -6.13 25.14 -0.86
N LYS A 21 -6.87 24.15 -1.37
CA LYS A 21 -8.34 24.16 -1.32
C LYS A 21 -8.93 23.47 -0.08
N PHE A 22 -8.23 22.49 0.49
CA PHE A 22 -8.74 21.68 1.60
C PHE A 22 -7.92 21.81 2.90
N GLY A 23 -6.68 22.33 2.85
CA GLY A 23 -5.85 22.55 4.04
C GLY A 23 -6.35 23.63 5.02
N LYS A 24 -7.42 24.36 4.66
CA LYS A 24 -8.04 25.41 5.50
C LYS A 24 -9.46 25.10 5.97
N LEU A 25 -10.02 23.94 5.64
CA LEU A 25 -11.42 23.63 5.95
C LEU A 25 -11.56 22.95 7.31
N SER A 26 -12.63 23.30 8.01
CA SER A 26 -13.09 22.57 9.20
C SER A 26 -13.61 21.17 8.83
N SER A 27 -13.69 20.27 9.83
CA SER A 27 -14.20 18.90 9.63
C SER A 27 -15.65 18.87 9.10
N GLU A 28 -16.50 19.80 9.54
CA GLU A 28 -17.87 19.98 9.03
C GLU A 28 -17.91 20.38 7.54
N GLU A 29 -17.07 21.34 7.12
CA GLU A 29 -17.01 21.80 5.72
C GLU A 29 -16.44 20.72 4.78
N LEU A 30 -15.55 19.88 5.31
CA LEU A 30 -15.01 18.72 4.63
C LEU A 30 -16.09 17.67 4.40
N HIS A 31 -16.88 17.34 5.44
CA HIS A 31 -18.02 16.42 5.35
C HIS A 31 -19.07 16.88 4.32
N GLN A 32 -19.38 18.18 4.27
CA GLN A 32 -20.31 18.70 3.27
C GLN A 32 -19.76 18.64 1.84
N ARG A 33 -18.44 18.81 1.66
CA ARG A 33 -17.80 18.75 0.33
C ARG A 33 -17.65 17.32 -0.21
N ILE A 34 -17.52 16.31 0.65
CA ILE A 34 -17.37 14.92 0.19
C ILE A 34 -18.69 14.39 -0.39
N ASN A 35 -19.84 14.91 0.05
CA ASN A 35 -21.14 14.61 -0.56
C ASN A 35 -21.36 15.25 -1.94
N THR A 36 -20.33 15.81 -2.59
CA THR A 36 -20.45 16.42 -3.92
C THR A 36 -20.13 15.43 -5.07
N PRO A 37 -20.75 15.59 -6.24
CA PRO A 37 -20.51 14.74 -7.42
C PRO A 37 -19.05 14.64 -7.88
N LYS A 38 -18.20 15.61 -7.52
CA LYS A 38 -16.77 15.62 -7.90
C LYS A 38 -15.93 14.57 -7.15
N LEU A 39 -16.31 14.21 -5.92
CA LEU A 39 -15.68 13.10 -5.19
C LEU A 39 -16.32 11.76 -5.53
N ARG A 40 -17.63 11.73 -5.86
CA ARG A 40 -18.24 10.55 -6.54
C ARG A 40 -17.55 10.23 -7.87
N ARG A 41 -17.08 11.25 -8.62
CA ARG A 41 -16.23 11.06 -9.80
C ARG A 41 -14.83 10.49 -9.51
N MET A 42 -14.32 10.60 -8.28
CA MET A 42 -13.15 9.82 -7.84
C MET A 42 -13.50 8.34 -7.56
N LEU A 43 -14.75 7.91 -7.76
CA LEU A 43 -15.22 6.53 -7.59
C LEU A 43 -15.90 5.98 -8.87
N GLU A 44 -16.40 6.83 -9.77
CA GLU A 44 -17.07 6.40 -11.02
C GLU A 44 -16.11 6.17 -12.21
N ASP A 45 -15.03 6.96 -12.37
CA ASP A 45 -14.01 6.79 -13.42
C ASP A 45 -12.63 6.36 -12.85
N TYR A 46 -12.59 6.04 -11.56
CA TYR A 46 -11.36 5.74 -10.82
C TYR A 46 -11.23 4.25 -10.59
N SER A 47 -10.17 3.66 -11.14
CA SER A 47 -9.83 2.26 -10.92
C SER A 47 -8.66 2.16 -9.94
N PRO A 48 -8.90 1.76 -8.67
CA PRO A 48 -7.83 1.39 -7.75
C PRO A 48 -6.85 0.38 -8.38
N SER A 49 -7.34 -0.53 -9.22
CA SER A 49 -6.52 -1.57 -9.87
C SER A 49 -5.54 -0.98 -10.85
N LYS A 50 -5.99 0.01 -11.65
CA LYS A 50 -5.08 0.78 -12.49
C LYS A 50 -4.02 1.50 -11.66
N LYS A 51 -4.40 2.10 -10.53
CA LYS A 51 -3.46 2.78 -9.62
C LYS A 51 -2.47 1.82 -8.95
N ALA A 52 -2.91 0.63 -8.54
CA ALA A 52 -2.04 -0.41 -7.99
C ALA A 52 -0.99 -0.84 -9.02
N THR A 53 -1.43 -1.02 -10.28
CA THR A 53 -0.57 -1.37 -11.42
C THR A 53 0.46 -0.26 -11.69
N GLU A 54 0.04 1.02 -11.68
CA GLU A 54 0.93 2.18 -11.86
C GLU A 54 1.95 2.36 -10.70
N TRP A 55 1.62 1.89 -9.50
CA TRP A 55 2.51 1.92 -8.33
C TRP A 55 3.58 0.81 -8.34
N GLN A 56 3.42 -0.18 -9.21
CA GLN A 56 4.34 -1.30 -9.37
C GLN A 56 5.10 -1.18 -10.70
N GLY A 57 6.12 -2.00 -10.89
CA GLY A 57 6.93 -2.01 -12.11
C GLY A 57 8.24 -1.23 -12.00
N GLU A 58 8.52 -0.60 -10.86
CA GLU A 58 9.75 0.14 -10.60
C GLU A 58 10.58 -0.48 -9.47
N ASP A 59 11.84 -0.06 -9.34
CA ASP A 59 12.74 -0.51 -8.26
C ASP A 59 12.13 -0.19 -6.87
N PRO A 60 12.06 -1.15 -5.92
CA PRO A 60 12.51 -2.55 -6.00
C PRO A 60 11.41 -3.57 -6.34
N TYR A 61 10.21 -3.12 -6.71
CA TYR A 61 9.02 -3.92 -7.01
C TYR A 61 8.72 -3.96 -8.54
N PHE A 62 9.60 -4.61 -9.31
CA PHE A 62 9.50 -4.69 -10.78
C PHE A 62 8.29 -5.49 -11.30
N GLY A 63 7.77 -6.40 -10.47
CA GLY A 63 6.61 -7.21 -10.82
C GLY A 63 5.32 -6.43 -10.67
N ILE A 64 4.46 -6.53 -11.67
CA ILE A 64 3.13 -5.92 -11.68
C ILE A 64 2.10 -7.01 -11.47
N ASP A 65 1.51 -7.10 -10.28
CA ASP A 65 0.44 -8.04 -9.96
C ASP A 65 -0.87 -7.66 -10.69
N ALA A 66 -1.70 -8.66 -10.95
CA ALA A 66 -3.03 -8.44 -11.51
C ALA A 66 -4.00 -8.02 -10.41
N TYR A 67 -4.72 -6.91 -10.64
CA TYR A 67 -5.71 -6.37 -9.72
C TYR A 67 -7.10 -6.30 -10.35
N THR A 68 -8.12 -6.44 -9.52
CA THR A 68 -9.53 -6.22 -9.89
C THR A 68 -10.19 -5.29 -8.89
N ASP A 69 -10.97 -4.34 -9.38
CA ASP A 69 -11.69 -3.39 -8.52
C ASP A 69 -12.81 -4.12 -7.78
N LYS A 70 -12.84 -3.95 -6.46
CA LYS A 70 -13.78 -4.58 -5.56
C LYS A 70 -14.31 -3.55 -4.58
N ILE A 71 -15.63 -3.50 -4.42
CA ILE A 71 -16.27 -2.69 -3.39
C ILE A 71 -16.15 -3.43 -2.06
N TYR A 72 -15.57 -2.76 -1.06
CA TYR A 72 -15.53 -3.20 0.31
C TYR A 72 -16.60 -2.45 1.11
N PRO A 73 -17.54 -3.15 1.75
CA PRO A 73 -18.62 -2.50 2.47
C PRO A 73 -18.11 -1.80 3.74
N LYS A 74 -18.79 -0.74 4.16
CA LYS A 74 -18.66 -0.12 5.47
C LYS A 74 -18.66 -1.18 6.57
N GLY A 75 -17.78 -1.03 7.55
CA GLY A 75 -17.57 -1.96 8.65
C GLY A 75 -16.56 -3.07 8.34
N SER A 76 -16.13 -3.22 7.09
CA SER A 76 -15.02 -4.12 6.75
C SER A 76 -13.76 -3.74 7.52
N VAL A 77 -13.00 -4.75 7.98
CA VAL A 77 -11.72 -4.57 8.64
C VAL A 77 -10.62 -5.18 7.77
N LEU A 78 -9.67 -4.35 7.37
CA LEU A 78 -8.51 -4.73 6.58
C LEU A 78 -7.22 -4.59 7.41
N TYR A 79 -6.23 -5.43 7.18
CA TYR A 79 -5.01 -5.47 8.00
C TYR A 79 -3.81 -4.94 7.23
N ALA A 80 -3.12 -3.95 7.78
CA ALA A 80 -1.89 -3.42 7.23
C ALA A 80 -0.71 -3.69 8.18
N GLY A 81 0.47 -3.93 7.59
CA GLY A 81 1.70 -3.99 8.37
C GLY A 81 2.07 -2.60 8.88
N GLU A 82 2.43 -2.52 10.15
CA GLU A 82 2.97 -1.30 10.78
C GLU A 82 4.42 -1.49 11.24
N PRO A 83 5.23 -0.41 11.29
CA PRO A 83 4.86 0.99 11.07
C PRO A 83 4.78 1.39 9.58
N PHE A 84 4.23 2.59 9.35
CA PHE A 84 4.18 3.27 8.04
C PHE A 84 3.48 2.47 6.94
N PRO A 85 2.17 2.22 7.06
CA PRO A 85 1.39 1.62 5.98
C PRO A 85 1.32 2.55 4.77
N THR A 86 1.31 1.96 3.57
CA THR A 86 1.36 2.69 2.28
C THR A 86 0.07 2.58 1.46
N GLY A 87 -0.99 2.04 2.05
CA GLY A 87 -2.26 1.75 1.37
C GLY A 87 -2.42 0.29 0.98
N TYR A 88 -1.40 -0.55 1.20
CA TYR A 88 -1.52 -2.00 1.06
C TYR A 88 -2.01 -2.66 2.34
N PHE A 89 -3.00 -3.52 2.18
CA PHE A 89 -3.65 -4.31 3.21
C PHE A 89 -3.72 -5.78 2.79
N THR A 90 -4.13 -6.62 3.73
CA THR A 90 -4.55 -8.00 3.52
C THR A 90 -5.77 -8.30 4.39
N THR A 91 -6.31 -9.51 4.29
CA THR A 91 -7.46 -9.97 5.09
C THR A 91 -7.01 -10.67 6.37
N LYS A 92 -7.90 -10.74 7.37
CA LYS A 92 -7.65 -11.55 8.57
C LYS A 92 -7.44 -13.03 8.23
N GLU A 93 -8.21 -13.54 7.27
CA GLU A 93 -8.10 -14.90 6.75
C GLU A 93 -6.72 -15.19 6.16
N ALA A 94 -6.18 -14.29 5.34
CA ALA A 94 -4.82 -14.42 4.80
C ALA A 94 -3.76 -14.52 5.91
N LEU A 95 -3.92 -13.75 7.00
CA LEU A 95 -3.04 -13.82 8.17
C LEU A 95 -3.21 -15.13 8.94
N ASP A 96 -4.44 -15.60 9.14
CA ASP A 96 -4.72 -16.85 9.84
C ASP A 96 -4.12 -18.07 9.14
N ASN A 97 -4.02 -18.03 7.82
CA ASN A 97 -3.39 -19.10 7.02
C ASN A 97 -1.88 -19.22 7.21
N VAL A 98 -1.19 -18.14 7.61
CA VAL A 98 0.28 -18.12 7.77
C VAL A 98 0.73 -17.97 9.21
N GLY A 99 -0.18 -17.57 10.11
CA GLY A 99 0.07 -17.30 11.51
C GLY A 99 0.77 -15.96 11.73
N VAL A 100 1.50 -15.87 12.84
CA VAL A 100 2.13 -14.62 13.31
C VAL A 100 3.62 -14.51 12.98
N ASP A 101 4.16 -15.36 12.13
CA ASP A 101 5.57 -15.28 11.70
C ASP A 101 5.75 -14.19 10.64
N ALA A 102 6.59 -13.19 10.91
CA ALA A 102 6.79 -12.05 10.02
C ALA A 102 7.38 -12.46 8.67
N HIS A 103 8.29 -13.44 8.61
CA HIS A 103 8.77 -13.95 7.32
C HIS A 103 7.59 -14.51 6.54
N LYS A 104 6.81 -15.43 7.11
CA LYS A 104 5.67 -16.02 6.38
C LYS A 104 4.66 -14.97 5.88
N VAL A 105 4.36 -13.97 6.69
CA VAL A 105 3.47 -12.86 6.32
C VAL A 105 4.06 -12.04 5.17
N PHE A 106 5.27 -11.52 5.30
CA PHE A 106 5.84 -10.60 4.30
C PHE A 106 6.45 -11.29 3.08
N GLU A 107 6.87 -12.54 3.20
CA GLU A 107 7.17 -13.41 2.05
C GLU A 107 5.91 -13.66 1.22
N GLY A 108 4.81 -13.97 1.92
CA GLY A 108 3.50 -14.19 1.31
C GLY A 108 2.94 -12.95 0.63
N LEU A 109 3.21 -11.76 1.17
CA LEU A 109 2.83 -10.46 0.60
C LEU A 109 3.89 -9.86 -0.35
N GLN A 110 5.05 -10.50 -0.52
CA GLN A 110 6.22 -10.00 -1.28
C GLN A 110 6.69 -8.60 -0.85
N VAL A 111 6.75 -8.34 0.45
CA VAL A 111 7.16 -7.04 1.01
C VAL A 111 8.59 -7.11 1.51
N LYS A 112 9.48 -6.29 0.93
CA LYS A 112 10.89 -6.24 1.33
C LYS A 112 11.03 -5.78 2.80
N PRO A 113 11.89 -6.40 3.63
CA PRO A 113 12.25 -5.87 4.94
C PRO A 113 13.05 -4.58 4.77
N TYR A 114 13.07 -3.79 5.83
CA TYR A 114 13.88 -2.58 5.92
C TYR A 114 15.30 -2.94 6.36
N TRP A 115 16.29 -2.37 5.70
CA TRP A 115 17.67 -2.39 6.16
C TRP A 115 18.32 -1.03 5.92
N GLY A 116 18.97 -0.50 6.93
CA GLY A 116 19.73 0.74 6.89
C GLY A 116 21.21 0.49 7.17
N LYS A 117 22.06 1.43 6.74
CA LYS A 117 23.51 1.36 6.96
C LYS A 117 23.82 1.18 8.45
N GLY A 118 24.59 0.15 8.77
CA GLY A 118 25.00 -0.18 10.15
C GLY A 118 24.08 -1.17 10.88
N MET A 119 22.97 -1.60 10.27
CA MET A 119 22.12 -2.65 10.82
C MET A 119 22.74 -4.04 10.61
N PHE A 120 22.76 -4.86 11.66
CA PHE A 120 23.23 -6.26 11.56
C PHE A 120 22.22 -7.15 10.83
N ASN A 121 20.93 -6.92 11.05
CA ASN A 121 19.82 -7.66 10.47
C ASN A 121 18.88 -6.70 9.74
N ALA A 122 18.28 -7.14 8.64
CA ALA A 122 17.12 -6.48 8.06
C ALA A 122 15.89 -6.77 8.94
N ILE A 123 14.91 -5.86 8.95
CA ILE A 123 13.79 -5.90 9.88
C ILE A 123 12.49 -5.83 9.11
N PHE A 124 11.63 -6.82 9.33
CA PHE A 124 10.23 -6.79 8.94
C PHE A 124 9.42 -5.91 9.88
N ARG A 125 8.25 -5.48 9.40
CA ARG A 125 7.24 -4.85 10.24
C ARG A 125 6.86 -5.80 11.38
N ASP A 126 6.64 -5.26 12.58
CA ASP A 126 6.52 -6.05 13.81
C ASP A 126 5.07 -6.38 14.18
N LYS A 127 4.10 -5.84 13.45
CA LYS A 127 2.68 -6.09 13.69
C LYS A 127 1.83 -5.87 12.45
N MET A 128 0.69 -6.55 12.44
CA MET A 128 -0.45 -6.24 11.57
C MET A 128 -1.52 -5.53 12.39
N VAL A 129 -2.11 -4.47 11.84
CA VAL A 129 -3.14 -3.67 12.54
C VAL A 129 -4.38 -3.57 11.67
N GLY A 130 -5.55 -3.74 12.30
CA GLY A 130 -6.84 -3.60 11.64
C GLY A 130 -7.22 -2.15 11.39
N TYR A 131 -7.80 -1.90 10.22
CA TYR A 131 -8.36 -0.63 9.79
C TYR A 131 -9.80 -0.84 9.36
N GLU A 132 -10.71 -0.13 10.00
CA GLU A 132 -12.15 -0.23 9.72
C GLU A 132 -12.57 0.81 8.68
N LEU A 133 -13.30 0.35 7.67
CA LEU A 133 -13.93 1.20 6.67
C LEU A 133 -15.19 1.84 7.28
N LYS A 134 -15.31 3.16 7.21
CA LYS A 134 -16.47 3.91 7.72
C LYS A 134 -17.52 4.23 6.66
N VAL A 135 -17.21 3.94 5.40
CA VAL A 135 -18.07 4.04 4.22
C VAL A 135 -17.71 2.88 3.28
N ASP A 136 -18.57 2.60 2.30
CA ASP A 136 -18.22 1.69 1.21
C ASP A 136 -17.09 2.32 0.38
N ILE A 137 -16.04 1.54 0.07
CA ILE A 137 -14.87 2.01 -0.66
C ILE A 137 -14.49 0.98 -1.72
N THR A 138 -14.25 1.42 -2.96
CA THR A 138 -13.63 0.59 -3.99
C THR A 138 -12.13 0.50 -3.72
N GLY A 139 -11.62 -0.73 -3.58
CA GLY A 139 -10.20 -1.04 -3.50
C GLY A 139 -9.77 -1.97 -4.62
N ALA A 140 -8.46 -2.14 -4.79
CA ALA A 140 -7.88 -3.08 -5.74
C ALA A 140 -7.56 -4.39 -5.04
N ASN A 141 -8.19 -5.48 -5.47
CA ASN A 141 -7.93 -6.81 -4.94
C ASN A 141 -6.98 -7.57 -5.88
N GLY A 142 -5.95 -8.19 -5.31
CA GLY A 142 -4.97 -8.97 -6.06
C GLY A 142 -4.32 -10.05 -5.20
N ILE A 143 -3.43 -10.83 -5.81
CA ILE A 143 -2.59 -11.82 -5.11
C ILE A 143 -1.13 -11.48 -5.40
N ALA A 144 -0.31 -11.36 -4.35
CA ALA A 144 1.12 -11.13 -4.50
C ALA A 144 1.77 -12.29 -5.27
N LYS A 145 2.30 -12.07 -6.48
CA LYS A 145 2.94 -13.14 -7.27
C LYS A 145 4.15 -12.67 -8.04
N ASN A 146 4.15 -11.44 -8.53
CA ASN A 146 5.06 -11.03 -9.59
C ASN A 146 6.39 -10.46 -9.10
N ASN A 147 6.58 -10.26 -7.80
CA ASN A 147 7.84 -9.81 -7.22
C ASN A 147 8.71 -10.96 -6.67
N THR A 148 9.03 -11.93 -7.55
CA THR A 148 9.75 -13.17 -7.18
C THR A 148 11.20 -12.98 -6.75
N GLN A 149 11.79 -11.81 -7.01
CA GLN A 149 13.09 -11.40 -6.46
C GLN A 149 13.09 -11.39 -4.93
N PHE A 150 11.93 -11.15 -4.33
CA PHE A 150 11.70 -11.31 -2.90
C PHE A 150 11.45 -12.78 -2.59
N TRP A 151 10.21 -13.25 -2.81
CA TRP A 151 9.78 -14.64 -2.54
C TRP A 151 8.59 -15.01 -3.41
N ARG A 152 8.01 -16.20 -3.21
CA ARG A 152 6.91 -16.73 -4.04
C ARG A 152 5.59 -15.96 -3.90
N GLY A 153 5.38 -15.20 -2.83
CA GLY A 153 4.12 -14.53 -2.55
C GLY A 153 3.01 -15.51 -2.17
N ARG A 154 1.81 -15.25 -2.71
CA ARG A 154 0.54 -16.00 -2.64
C ARG A 154 -0.50 -15.52 -1.63
N LEU A 155 -0.21 -14.48 -0.86
CA LEU A 155 -1.23 -13.87 -0.01
C LEU A 155 -2.04 -12.83 -0.78
N GLU A 156 -3.29 -12.71 -0.37
CA GLU A 156 -4.20 -11.67 -0.83
C GLU A 156 -3.65 -10.30 -0.47
N GLN A 157 -3.67 -9.39 -1.44
CA GLN A 157 -3.31 -8.00 -1.28
C GLN A 157 -4.50 -7.14 -1.66
N ILE A 158 -4.73 -6.10 -0.86
CA ILE A 158 -5.78 -5.12 -1.07
C ILE A 158 -5.12 -3.76 -1.08
N PHE A 159 -5.13 -3.08 -2.22
CA PHE A 159 -4.62 -1.73 -2.32
C PHE A 159 -5.77 -0.72 -2.22
N MET A 160 -5.69 0.12 -1.19
CA MET A 160 -6.54 1.28 -0.99
C MET A 160 -5.68 2.53 -1.24
N PRO A 161 -5.82 3.17 -2.40
CA PRO A 161 -5.07 4.38 -2.71
C PRO A 161 -5.47 5.53 -1.77
N ASP A 162 -4.63 6.58 -1.74
CA ASP A 162 -4.90 7.81 -0.98
C ASP A 162 -5.12 7.57 0.52
N LEU A 163 -4.34 6.64 1.11
CA LEU A 163 -4.48 6.22 2.51
C LEU A 163 -4.50 7.38 3.51
N LYS A 164 -3.65 8.40 3.29
CA LYS A 164 -3.55 9.55 4.21
C LYS A 164 -4.85 10.35 4.19
N GLU A 165 -5.42 10.55 3.02
CA GLU A 165 -6.68 11.23 2.78
C GLU A 165 -7.85 10.43 3.38
N LEU A 166 -7.87 9.11 3.17
CA LEU A 166 -8.88 8.22 3.76
C LEU A 166 -8.88 8.29 5.30
N ILE A 167 -7.69 8.32 5.92
CA ILE A 167 -7.55 8.45 7.38
C ILE A 167 -7.95 9.86 7.84
N HIS A 168 -7.44 10.91 7.17
CA HIS A 168 -7.73 12.30 7.50
C HIS A 168 -9.23 12.59 7.48
N ASN A 169 -9.93 12.08 6.47
CA ASN A 169 -11.37 12.24 6.29
C ASN A 169 -12.21 11.24 7.14
N LYS A 170 -11.58 10.41 7.98
CA LYS A 170 -12.24 9.39 8.82
C LYS A 170 -13.02 8.33 8.03
N TYR A 171 -12.68 8.09 6.77
CA TYR A 171 -13.23 6.99 5.95
C TYR A 171 -12.54 5.67 6.20
N LEU A 172 -11.30 5.73 6.65
CA LEU A 172 -10.58 4.60 7.19
C LEU A 172 -10.09 4.95 8.59
N LYS A 173 -10.36 4.08 9.56
CA LYS A 173 -9.96 4.30 10.95
C LYS A 173 -9.10 3.14 11.43
N ARG A 174 -7.86 3.42 11.85
CA ARG A 174 -7.03 2.46 12.59
C ARG A 174 -7.77 2.01 13.85
N LEU A 175 -7.90 0.71 14.06
CA LEU A 175 -8.56 0.13 15.22
C LEU A 175 -7.58 -0.22 16.33
N SER A 176 -7.66 0.50 17.45
CA SER A 176 -6.94 0.12 18.67
C SER A 176 -7.38 -1.26 19.15
N GLY A 177 -6.44 -2.05 19.68
CA GLY A 177 -6.72 -3.41 20.19
C GLY A 177 -6.80 -4.51 19.13
N THR A 178 -6.64 -4.19 17.85
CA THR A 178 -6.60 -5.18 16.75
C THR A 178 -5.18 -5.58 16.34
N GLU A 179 -4.20 -5.24 17.17
CA GLU A 179 -2.78 -5.43 16.89
C GLU A 179 -2.43 -6.92 16.99
N ILE A 180 -1.99 -7.49 15.88
CA ILE A 180 -1.42 -8.84 15.81
C ILE A 180 0.09 -8.65 15.81
N LYS A 181 0.72 -8.88 16.97
CA LYS A 181 2.18 -8.85 17.08
C LYS A 181 2.77 -10.01 16.28
N LEU A 182 3.74 -9.69 15.44
CA LEU A 182 4.47 -10.66 14.66
C LEU A 182 5.74 -11.11 15.40
N THR A 183 6.08 -12.38 15.26
CA THR A 183 7.33 -12.98 15.72
C THR A 183 8.31 -13.09 14.56
N ASN A 184 9.58 -13.42 14.85
CA ASN A 184 10.60 -13.65 13.82
C ASN A 184 10.79 -12.42 12.89
N THR A 185 10.91 -11.22 13.46
CA THR A 185 10.93 -9.97 12.69
C THR A 185 12.29 -9.64 12.08
N GLU A 186 13.34 -10.36 12.45
CA GLU A 186 14.69 -10.13 11.96
C GLU A 186 15.07 -11.10 10.84
N MET A 187 15.79 -10.57 9.85
CA MET A 187 16.40 -11.33 8.77
C MET A 187 17.91 -11.08 8.78
N PRO A 188 18.75 -12.13 8.82
CA PRO A 188 20.20 -11.97 8.73
C PRO A 188 20.61 -11.19 7.49
N PHE A 189 21.60 -10.30 7.61
CA PHE A 189 22.07 -9.51 6.46
C PHE A 189 22.55 -10.38 5.29
N SER A 190 23.09 -11.58 5.56
CA SER A 190 23.48 -12.53 4.53
C SER A 190 22.32 -12.99 3.65
N GLU A 191 21.11 -13.11 4.21
CA GLU A 191 19.90 -13.43 3.45
C GLU A 191 19.34 -12.21 2.74
N TYR A 192 19.29 -11.07 3.43
CA TYR A 192 18.89 -9.79 2.81
C TYR A 192 19.77 -9.45 1.60
N LYS A 193 21.08 -9.71 1.68
CA LYS A 193 22.02 -9.49 0.59
C LYS A 193 21.64 -10.29 -0.67
N LYS A 194 21.13 -11.52 -0.53
CA LYS A 194 20.67 -12.32 -1.67
C LYS A 194 19.47 -11.67 -2.36
N ILE A 195 18.57 -11.04 -1.61
CA ILE A 195 17.45 -10.26 -2.17
C ILE A 195 17.98 -9.06 -2.95
N ILE A 196 18.95 -8.34 -2.39
CA ILE A 196 19.58 -7.18 -3.05
C ILE A 196 20.31 -7.58 -4.32
N GLU A 197 21.01 -8.71 -4.32
CA GLU A 197 21.67 -9.26 -5.52
C GLU A 197 20.65 -9.57 -6.63
N LYS A 198 19.50 -10.15 -6.29
CA LYS A 198 18.40 -10.38 -7.24
C LYS A 198 17.81 -9.09 -7.78
N ILE A 199 17.59 -8.07 -6.94
CA ILE A 199 17.12 -6.75 -7.38
C ILE A 199 18.11 -6.14 -8.38
N LYS A 200 19.41 -6.19 -8.07
CA LYS A 200 20.47 -5.66 -8.96
C LYS A 200 20.54 -6.42 -10.28
N ALA A 201 20.34 -7.72 -10.27
CA ALA A 201 20.28 -8.54 -11.49
C ALA A 201 19.11 -8.13 -12.41
N LEU A 202 18.06 -7.50 -11.87
CA LEU A 202 16.92 -6.94 -12.61
C LEU A 202 17.12 -5.47 -13.01
N GLY A 203 18.31 -4.90 -12.78
CA GLY A 203 18.62 -3.50 -13.10
C GLY A 203 18.26 -2.50 -11.99
N GLY A 204 17.81 -2.98 -10.82
CA GLY A 204 17.55 -2.15 -9.65
C GLY A 204 18.80 -1.66 -8.93
N LYS A 205 18.65 -0.63 -8.11
CA LYS A 205 19.73 -0.11 -7.27
C LYS A 205 19.87 -0.90 -5.97
N GLY A 206 18.78 -1.54 -5.52
CA GLY A 206 18.79 -2.43 -4.36
C GLY A 206 19.02 -1.70 -3.03
N PHE A 207 18.48 -0.48 -2.92
CA PHE A 207 18.38 0.25 -1.65
C PHE A 207 17.28 -0.37 -0.79
#